data_AF-A0A7W0ELZ5-F1
#
_entry.id   AF-A0A7W0ELZ5-F1
#
_cell.length_a   1.000
_cell.length_b   1.000
_cell.length_c   1.000
_cell.angle_alpha   90.00
_cell.angle_beta   90.00
_cell.angle_gamma   90.00
#
_symmetry.space_group_name_H-M   'P 1'
#
loop_
_entity.id
_entity.type
_entity.pdbx_description
1 polymer ?
#
loop_
_entity_poly.entity_id
_entity_poly.type
_entity_poly.pdbx_seq_one_letter_code
_entity_poly.pdbx_strand_id
1 'polypeptide(L)'
;MSNSAYKNESLNCKGEVEKSYFVVSVGDALTEEQVFLDGEGDLIYPKRNEHSFRVDMPMNTTQTDKRDAIIRATVKLISEYGFHGAPMAMVAKEACVGAGTIYRYFKDKDHLVAEIFLGLDSELKKTLLVEYDMTLSIRDRFLHLCLGVFRYGVTNPSEFKFIEQFYHSPYGTSLYREKLYCCACKTDDDPLGQVFLAGQEQRVIKDLPVAVLLALAIGPIVFLIKDHINGLVQLGEGTITDTIAACWDAVKR
;
A
#
# COMPACT_ATOMS: atom_id res chain seq x y z
N MET A 1 -24.67 22.65 -18.07
CA MET A 1 -23.76 23.80 -17.86
C MET A 1 -22.38 23.38 -18.36
N SER A 2 -21.58 24.33 -18.85
CA SER A 2 -20.43 24.13 -19.75
C SER A 2 -19.36 23.15 -19.22
N ASN A 3 -19.07 22.08 -19.98
CA ASN A 3 -17.92 21.20 -19.74
C ASN A 3 -16.63 21.93 -20.15
N SER A 4 -15.69 22.08 -19.23
CA SER A 4 -14.34 22.57 -19.52
C SER A 4 -13.36 21.40 -19.45
N ALA A 5 -12.83 20.98 -20.59
CA ALA A 5 -11.79 19.96 -20.67
C ALA A 5 -10.42 20.64 -20.60
N TYR A 6 -9.59 20.27 -19.63
CA TYR A 6 -8.21 20.74 -19.51
C TYR A 6 -7.23 19.60 -19.81
N LYS A 7 -6.21 19.89 -20.61
CA LYS A 7 -5.13 18.96 -20.98
C LYS A 7 -3.95 19.20 -20.03
N ASN A 8 -3.47 18.17 -19.34
CA ASN A 8 -2.27 18.23 -18.50
C ASN A 8 -1.18 17.32 -19.09
N GLU A 9 0.06 17.81 -19.14
CA GLU A 9 1.23 17.10 -19.67
C GLU A 9 2.32 17.02 -18.60
N SER A 10 2.88 15.83 -18.35
CA SER A 10 4.02 15.60 -17.44
C SER A 10 5.21 14.98 -18.17
N LEU A 11 6.42 15.36 -17.75
CA LEU A 11 7.72 15.06 -18.40
C LEU A 11 8.61 14.19 -17.50
N ASN A 12 9.27 13.17 -18.06
CA ASN A 12 10.26 12.34 -17.36
C ASN A 12 11.69 12.96 -17.39
N CYS A 13 12.68 12.30 -16.75
CA CYS A 13 14.08 12.73 -16.72
C CYS A 13 14.78 12.83 -18.09
N LYS A 14 14.14 12.35 -19.17
CA LYS A 14 14.59 12.50 -20.57
C LYS A 14 13.77 13.54 -21.35
N GLY A 15 12.79 14.19 -20.73
CA GLY A 15 11.93 15.20 -21.36
C GLY A 15 10.85 14.62 -22.29
N GLU A 16 10.43 13.37 -22.09
CA GLU A 16 9.38 12.73 -22.90
C GLU A 16 8.00 12.87 -22.23
N VAL A 17 6.96 13.15 -23.03
CA VAL A 17 5.57 13.37 -22.56
C VAL A 17 4.86 12.03 -22.31
N GLU A 18 4.30 11.85 -21.12
CA GLU A 18 3.67 10.59 -20.70
C GLU A 18 2.12 10.67 -20.75
N LYS A 19 1.54 10.49 -21.96
CA LYS A 19 0.09 10.33 -22.29
C LYS A 19 -0.89 11.45 -21.87
N SER A 20 -1.97 11.59 -22.66
CA SER A 20 -3.06 12.58 -22.48
C SER A 20 -4.37 11.92 -22.01
N TYR A 21 -5.05 12.51 -21.02
CA TYR A 21 -6.33 12.05 -20.49
C TYR A 21 -7.39 13.16 -20.49
N PHE A 22 -8.67 12.78 -20.47
CA PHE A 22 -9.82 13.69 -20.36
C PHE A 22 -10.47 13.58 -18.97
N VAL A 23 -10.91 14.70 -18.41
CA VAL A 23 -11.54 14.80 -17.09
C VAL A 23 -13.01 15.18 -17.27
N VAL A 24 -13.93 14.50 -16.58
CA VAL A 24 -15.37 14.82 -16.57
C VAL A 24 -15.84 15.03 -15.13
N SER A 25 -16.54 16.13 -14.88
CA SER A 25 -17.22 16.39 -13.60
C SER A 25 -18.65 15.85 -13.66
N VAL A 26 -19.03 15.00 -12.71
CA VAL A 26 -20.42 14.57 -12.51
C VAL A 26 -20.84 15.03 -11.11
N GLY A 27 -21.93 15.79 -11.00
CA GLY A 27 -22.35 16.43 -9.74
C GLY A 27 -23.55 15.76 -9.09
N ASP A 28 -23.50 15.67 -7.75
CA ASP A 28 -24.57 16.08 -6.84
C ASP A 28 -23.98 16.46 -5.46
N ALA A 29 -24.72 17.28 -4.71
CA ALA A 29 -24.24 18.41 -3.90
C ALA A 29 -23.42 18.14 -2.60
N LEU A 30 -22.76 16.99 -2.40
CA LEU A 30 -21.97 16.76 -1.18
C LEU A 30 -20.60 16.08 -1.35
N THR A 31 -20.15 15.73 -2.56
CA THR A 31 -18.76 15.31 -2.79
C THR A 31 -18.37 15.64 -4.23
N GLU A 32 -17.35 16.47 -4.43
CA GLU A 32 -16.65 16.53 -5.71
C GLU A 32 -15.63 15.38 -5.74
N GLU A 33 -16.01 14.24 -6.29
CA GLU A 33 -15.09 13.12 -6.52
C GLU A 33 -14.70 13.10 -8.01
N GLN A 34 -13.39 13.14 -8.29
CA GLN A 34 -12.87 13.06 -9.66
C GLN A 34 -12.78 11.60 -10.08
N VAL A 35 -13.67 11.18 -10.98
CA VAL A 35 -13.70 9.81 -11.53
C VAL A 35 -13.13 9.82 -12.95
N PHE A 36 -12.15 8.95 -13.24
CA PHE A 36 -11.61 8.77 -14.58
C PHE A 36 -12.24 7.50 -15.19
N LEU A 37 -12.86 7.65 -16.36
CA LEU A 37 -13.46 6.54 -17.11
C LEU A 37 -12.76 6.41 -18.46
N ASP A 38 -12.62 5.18 -18.97
CA ASP A 38 -12.16 4.96 -20.34
C ASP A 38 -13.29 5.14 -21.37
N GLY A 39 -12.97 4.91 -22.66
CA GLY A 39 -13.94 5.05 -23.76
C GLY A 39 -15.06 4.01 -23.77
N GLU A 40 -15.00 2.99 -22.91
CA GLU A 40 -16.01 1.93 -22.76
C GLU A 40 -16.84 2.07 -21.47
N GLY A 41 -16.46 3.02 -20.59
CA GLY A 41 -17.16 3.29 -19.33
C GLY A 41 -16.55 2.60 -18.11
N ASP A 42 -15.33 2.05 -18.24
CA ASP A 42 -14.62 1.39 -17.16
C ASP A 42 -13.82 2.38 -16.30
N LEU A 43 -13.76 2.10 -14.99
CA LEU A 43 -13.02 2.90 -14.00
C LEU A 43 -11.50 2.80 -14.24
N ILE A 44 -10.90 3.94 -14.58
CA ILE A 44 -9.46 4.14 -14.57
C ILE A 44 -9.07 4.66 -13.19
N TYR A 45 -8.35 3.88 -12.40
CA TYR A 45 -7.73 4.41 -11.20
C TYR A 45 -6.56 5.32 -11.62
N PRO A 46 -6.54 6.62 -11.22
CA PRO A 46 -5.41 7.46 -11.52
C PRO A 46 -4.17 6.84 -10.85
N LYS A 47 -3.12 6.56 -11.64
CA LYS A 47 -1.78 6.41 -11.07
C LYS A 47 -1.54 7.66 -10.24
N ARG A 48 -1.44 7.51 -8.92
CA ARG A 48 -0.99 8.59 -8.04
C ARG A 48 0.34 9.06 -8.62
N ASN A 49 0.40 10.32 -9.04
CA ASN A 49 1.65 10.91 -9.53
C ASN A 49 2.75 10.56 -8.50
N GLU A 50 3.92 10.11 -8.95
CA GLU A 50 5.06 9.71 -8.11
C GLU A 50 5.54 10.83 -7.13
N HIS A 51 4.92 12.02 -7.24
CA HIS A 51 5.10 13.21 -6.42
C HIS A 51 4.17 13.33 -5.19
N SER A 52 3.25 12.40 -4.92
CA SER A 52 2.35 12.50 -3.76
C SER A 52 2.91 11.92 -2.45
N PHE A 53 4.21 11.60 -2.39
CA PHE A 53 4.87 11.23 -1.14
C PHE A 53 5.07 12.50 -0.30
N ARG A 54 4.17 12.80 0.62
CA ARG A 54 4.39 13.82 1.65
C ARG A 54 4.39 13.15 3.02
N VAL A 55 5.59 12.84 3.49
CA VAL A 55 5.85 12.67 4.92
C VAL A 55 5.82 14.09 5.50
N ASP A 56 4.75 14.45 6.21
CA ASP A 56 4.70 15.73 6.91
C ASP A 56 5.68 15.70 8.11
N MET A 57 6.91 16.18 7.85
CA MET A 57 7.98 16.39 8.82
C MET A 57 8.47 17.84 8.69
N PRO A 58 8.78 18.56 9.78
CA PRO A 58 9.16 19.98 9.74
C PRO A 58 10.31 20.26 8.75
N MET A 59 10.11 21.30 7.94
CA MET A 59 10.87 21.57 6.72
C MET A 59 12.34 21.96 6.93
N ASN A 60 13.24 21.14 6.40
CA ASN A 60 14.54 21.55 5.87
C ASN A 60 14.64 21.06 4.40
N THR A 61 14.25 21.91 3.47
CA THR A 61 13.66 21.56 2.16
C THR A 61 14.58 20.88 1.13
N THR A 62 15.90 20.89 1.29
CA THR A 62 16.81 20.28 0.29
C THR A 62 17.27 18.86 0.66
N GLN A 63 17.18 18.50 1.93
CA GLN A 63 17.63 17.19 2.42
C GLN A 63 16.53 16.13 2.35
N THR A 64 15.28 16.53 2.57
CA THR A 64 14.10 15.64 2.50
C THR A 64 13.89 15.13 1.07
N ASP A 65 14.02 16.00 0.06
CA ASP A 65 13.79 15.64 -1.34
C ASP A 65 14.75 14.54 -1.85
N LYS A 66 16.04 14.60 -1.46
CA LYS A 66 17.02 13.56 -1.81
C LYS A 66 16.76 12.24 -1.08
N ARG A 67 16.35 12.29 0.18
CA ARG A 67 15.99 11.09 0.94
C ARG A 67 14.81 10.38 0.27
N ASP A 68 13.78 11.14 -0.10
CA ASP A 68 12.58 10.60 -0.74
C ASP A 68 12.88 10.09 -2.16
N ALA A 69 13.74 10.77 -2.91
CA ALA A 69 14.21 10.28 -4.21
C ALA A 69 14.93 8.93 -4.09
N ILE A 70 15.80 8.76 -3.08
CA ILE A 70 16.46 7.48 -2.80
C ILE A 70 15.44 6.40 -2.46
N ILE A 71 14.44 6.70 -1.62
CA ILE A 71 13.39 5.76 -1.24
C ILE A 71 12.57 5.33 -2.46
N ARG A 72 12.07 6.26 -3.27
CA ARG A 72 11.28 5.95 -4.48
C ARG A 72 12.08 5.10 -5.47
N ALA A 73 13.33 5.48 -5.73
CA ALA A 73 14.23 4.71 -6.59
C ALA A 73 14.43 3.28 -6.06
N THR A 74 14.56 3.12 -4.74
CA THR A 74 14.76 1.81 -4.12
C THR A 74 13.52 0.93 -4.22
N VAL A 75 12.33 1.47 -3.91
CA VAL A 75 11.06 0.75 -4.05
C VAL A 75 10.87 0.28 -5.49
N LYS A 76 11.09 1.16 -6.46
CA LYS A 76 11.03 0.83 -7.90
C LYS A 76 11.99 -0.30 -8.25
N LEU A 77 13.29 -0.13 -7.99
CA LEU A 77 14.31 -1.12 -8.38
C LEU A 77 14.11 -2.48 -7.70
N ILE A 78 13.70 -2.52 -6.43
CA ILE A 78 13.44 -3.78 -5.74
C ILE A 78 12.14 -4.42 -6.25
N SER A 79 11.10 -3.63 -6.54
CA SER A 79 9.87 -4.19 -7.12
C SER A 79 10.09 -4.83 -8.50
N GLU A 80 11.11 -4.39 -9.25
CA GLU A 80 11.46 -4.90 -10.58
C GLU A 80 12.51 -6.02 -10.56
N TYR A 81 13.62 -5.84 -9.83
CA TYR A 81 14.81 -6.70 -9.89
C TYR A 81 15.05 -7.50 -8.59
N GLY A 82 14.22 -7.25 -7.58
CA GLY A 82 14.36 -7.76 -6.23
C GLY A 82 15.57 -7.24 -5.47
N PHE A 83 15.67 -7.65 -4.21
CA PHE A 83 16.74 -7.16 -3.33
C PHE A 83 18.12 -7.43 -3.92
N HIS A 84 18.41 -8.62 -4.45
CA HIS A 84 19.75 -8.91 -4.95
C HIS A 84 20.08 -8.15 -6.24
N GLY A 85 19.08 -7.89 -7.08
CA GLY A 85 19.23 -7.17 -8.35
C GLY A 85 19.34 -5.65 -8.25
N ALA A 86 19.15 -5.06 -7.06
CA ALA A 86 19.14 -3.61 -6.86
C ALA A 86 20.31 -3.12 -5.97
N PRO A 87 21.57 -3.09 -6.43
CA PRO A 87 22.71 -2.64 -5.63
C PRO A 87 22.64 -1.13 -5.34
N MET A 88 23.28 -0.68 -4.24
CA MET A 88 23.25 0.74 -3.81
C MET A 88 23.73 1.73 -4.89
N ALA A 89 24.68 1.31 -5.76
CA ALA A 89 25.12 2.13 -6.88
C ALA A 89 24.04 2.36 -7.94
N MET A 90 23.19 1.35 -8.18
CA MET A 90 22.05 1.46 -9.08
C MET A 90 20.98 2.37 -8.49
N VAL A 91 20.71 2.25 -7.18
CA VAL A 91 19.80 3.16 -6.46
C VAL A 91 20.28 4.61 -6.55
N ALA A 92 21.56 4.87 -6.31
CA ALA A 92 22.11 6.23 -6.39
C ALA A 92 21.96 6.81 -7.81
N LYS A 93 22.21 6.00 -8.84
CA LYS A 93 22.02 6.39 -10.24
C LYS A 93 20.56 6.71 -10.56
N GLU A 94 19.64 5.83 -10.16
CA GLU A 94 18.19 6.00 -10.39
C GLU A 94 17.63 7.23 -9.65
N ALA A 95 18.10 7.47 -8.43
CA ALA A 95 17.71 8.65 -7.63
C ALA A 95 18.41 9.95 -8.06
N CYS A 96 19.27 9.91 -9.08
CA CYS A 96 20.08 11.05 -9.53
C CYS A 96 20.92 11.69 -8.41
N VAL A 97 21.49 10.88 -7.52
CA VAL A 97 22.36 11.34 -6.42
C VAL A 97 23.76 10.72 -6.52
N GLY A 98 24.76 11.39 -5.94
CA GLY A 98 26.10 10.82 -5.84
C GLY A 98 26.14 9.63 -4.88
N ALA A 99 27.02 8.65 -5.13
CA ALA A 99 27.18 7.49 -4.25
C ALA A 99 27.55 7.87 -2.81
N GLY A 100 28.29 8.95 -2.57
CA GLY A 100 28.51 9.43 -1.19
C GLY A 100 27.27 10.03 -0.52
N THR A 101 26.30 10.50 -1.31
CA THR A 101 25.06 11.08 -0.79
C THR A 101 24.15 10.00 -0.22
N ILE A 102 24.02 8.83 -0.86
CA ILE A 102 23.16 7.76 -0.34
C ILE A 102 23.61 7.32 1.06
N TYR A 103 24.93 7.17 1.27
CA TYR A 103 25.52 6.75 2.55
C TYR A 103 25.45 7.81 3.65
N ARG A 104 25.16 9.06 3.30
CA ARG A 104 24.87 10.11 4.29
C ARG A 104 23.48 9.94 4.91
N TYR A 105 22.53 9.38 4.17
CA TYR A 105 21.17 9.13 4.65
C TYR A 105 20.99 7.72 5.20
N PHE A 106 21.63 6.74 4.57
CA PHE A 106 21.45 5.33 4.90
C PHE A 106 22.80 4.65 5.05
N LYS A 107 23.09 4.15 6.26
CA LYS A 107 24.36 3.51 6.60
C LYS A 107 24.74 2.39 5.62
N ASP A 108 23.76 1.59 5.27
CA ASP A 108 23.87 0.44 4.38
C ASP A 108 22.50 0.14 3.75
N LYS A 109 22.45 -0.88 2.91
CA LYS A 109 21.23 -1.30 2.23
C LYS A 109 20.18 -1.82 3.21
N ASP A 110 20.62 -2.51 4.25
CA ASP A 110 19.74 -3.13 5.24
C ASP A 110 18.98 -2.05 6.01
N HIS A 111 19.69 -1.00 6.43
CA HIS A 111 19.10 0.19 7.03
C HIS A 111 18.11 0.90 6.09
N LEU A 112 18.47 1.08 4.81
CA LEU A 112 17.57 1.66 3.81
C LEU A 112 16.29 0.84 3.63
N VAL A 113 16.41 -0.48 3.48
CA VAL A 113 15.27 -1.38 3.29
C VAL A 113 14.36 -1.40 4.52
N ALA A 114 14.93 -1.43 5.73
CA ALA A 114 14.16 -1.38 6.97
C ALA A 114 13.40 -0.05 7.12
N GLU A 115 14.04 1.09 6.84
CA GLU A 115 13.41 2.40 6.87
C GLU A 115 12.25 2.52 5.87
N ILE A 116 12.42 1.97 4.66
CA ILE A 116 11.35 1.91 3.66
C ILE A 116 10.18 1.07 4.18
N PHE A 117 10.45 -0.14 4.68
CA PHE A 117 9.39 -1.01 5.21
C PHE A 117 8.60 -0.34 6.33
N LEU A 118 9.28 0.30 7.30
CA LEU A 118 8.62 1.02 8.39
C LEU A 118 7.77 2.19 7.89
N GLY A 119 8.24 2.91 6.86
CA GLY A 119 7.46 3.97 6.23
C GLY A 119 6.19 3.44 5.55
N LEU A 120 6.33 2.37 4.75
CA LEU A 120 5.19 1.74 4.08
C LEU A 120 4.18 1.16 5.08
N ASP A 121 4.64 0.51 6.15
CA ASP A 121 3.78 0.02 7.23
C ASP A 121 2.98 1.16 7.88
N SER A 122 3.64 2.28 8.17
CA SER A 122 2.98 3.45 8.74
C SER A 122 1.92 4.05 7.80
N GLU A 123 2.22 4.16 6.51
CA GLU A 123 1.27 4.69 5.52
C GLU A 123 0.08 3.75 5.30
N LEU A 124 0.31 2.44 5.26
CA LEU A 124 -0.77 1.45 5.24
C LEU A 124 -1.67 1.63 6.46
N LYS A 125 -1.12 1.64 7.68
CA LYS A 125 -1.89 1.83 8.91
C LYS A 125 -2.71 3.11 8.90
N LYS A 126 -2.10 4.24 8.51
CA LYS A 126 -2.83 5.51 8.36
C LYS A 126 -4.00 5.37 7.42
N THR A 127 -3.78 4.74 6.26
CA THR A 127 -4.83 4.50 5.25
C THR A 127 -5.97 3.64 5.80
N LEU A 128 -5.66 2.57 6.53
CA LEU A 128 -6.66 1.68 7.13
C LEU A 128 -7.48 2.37 8.23
N LEU A 129 -6.86 3.32 8.93
CA LEU A 129 -7.48 4.05 10.04
C LEU A 129 -8.25 5.31 9.63
N VAL A 130 -8.20 5.70 8.36
CA VAL A 130 -9.10 6.73 7.82
C VAL A 130 -10.55 6.25 8.00
N GLU A 131 -11.37 7.10 8.62
CA GLU A 131 -12.80 6.82 8.88
C GLU A 131 -13.06 5.53 9.68
N TYR A 132 -12.06 5.05 10.41
CA TYR A 132 -12.20 3.83 11.20
C TYR A 132 -13.00 4.10 12.48
N ASP A 133 -14.23 3.58 12.50
CA ASP A 133 -15.16 3.75 13.61
C ASP A 133 -15.16 2.52 14.53
N MET A 134 -14.67 2.73 15.76
CA MET A 134 -14.61 1.71 16.80
C MET A 134 -15.98 1.31 17.36
N THR A 135 -17.03 2.08 17.09
CA THR A 135 -18.41 1.81 17.52
C THR A 135 -19.14 0.82 16.61
N LEU A 136 -18.60 0.56 15.42
CA LEU A 136 -19.13 -0.43 14.49
C LEU A 136 -19.02 -1.86 15.02
N SER A 137 -19.82 -2.75 14.43
CA SER A 137 -19.77 -4.18 14.75
C SER A 137 -18.38 -4.77 14.44
N ILE A 138 -17.99 -5.84 15.15
CA ILE A 138 -16.74 -6.57 14.88
C ILE A 138 -16.63 -6.96 13.39
N ARG A 139 -17.75 -7.36 12.79
CA ARG A 139 -17.83 -7.68 11.36
C ARG A 139 -17.50 -6.47 10.50
N ASP A 140 -18.15 -5.34 10.72
CA ASP A 140 -17.98 -4.18 9.83
C ASP A 140 -16.57 -3.58 9.96
N ARG A 141 -16.01 -3.60 11.17
CA ARG A 141 -14.58 -3.25 11.39
C ARG A 141 -13.64 -4.20 10.64
N PHE A 142 -13.92 -5.50 10.65
CA PHE A 142 -13.16 -6.48 9.87
C PHE A 142 -13.24 -6.19 8.36
N LEU A 143 -14.45 -5.96 7.84
CA LEU A 143 -14.68 -5.69 6.42
C LEU A 143 -13.97 -4.40 5.98
N HIS A 144 -14.05 -3.33 6.78
CA HIS A 144 -13.35 -2.06 6.54
C HIS A 144 -11.85 -2.26 6.39
N LEU A 145 -11.22 -2.93 7.36
CA LEU A 145 -9.77 -3.15 7.37
C LEU A 145 -9.34 -4.04 6.19
N CYS A 146 -10.06 -5.12 5.92
CA CYS A 146 -9.74 -6.03 4.82
C CYS A 146 -9.89 -5.37 3.45
N LEU A 147 -10.93 -4.55 3.27
CA LEU A 147 -11.13 -3.76 2.06
C LEU A 147 -10.04 -2.71 1.89
N GLY A 148 -9.65 -2.05 2.97
CA GLY A 148 -8.54 -1.09 2.97
C GLY A 148 -7.22 -1.73 2.53
N VAL A 149 -6.89 -2.92 3.06
CA VAL A 149 -5.69 -3.68 2.65
C VAL A 149 -5.75 -4.02 1.16
N PHE A 150 -6.91 -4.49 0.70
CA PHE A 150 -7.13 -4.84 -0.70
C PHE A 150 -6.89 -3.65 -1.62
N ARG A 151 -7.61 -2.54 -1.36
CA ARG A 151 -7.53 -1.31 -2.15
C ARG A 151 -6.14 -0.72 -2.14
N TYR A 152 -5.48 -0.69 -0.97
CA TYR A 152 -4.11 -0.22 -0.87
C TYR A 152 -3.17 -1.05 -1.74
N GLY A 153 -3.24 -2.38 -1.68
CA GLY A 153 -2.37 -3.25 -2.46
C GLY A 153 -2.54 -3.10 -3.97
N VAL A 154 -3.79 -3.01 -4.45
CA VAL A 154 -4.08 -2.83 -5.88
C VAL A 154 -3.65 -1.45 -6.38
N THR A 155 -3.86 -0.39 -5.58
CA THR A 155 -3.50 0.98 -5.98
C THR A 155 -2.01 1.29 -5.85
N ASN A 156 -1.26 0.51 -5.06
CA ASN A 156 0.17 0.70 -4.82
C ASN A 156 0.99 -0.56 -5.17
N PRO A 157 1.01 -1.01 -6.45
CA PRO A 157 1.57 -2.31 -6.82
C PRO A 157 3.07 -2.45 -6.58
N SER A 158 3.85 -1.38 -6.73
CA SER A 158 5.31 -1.42 -6.47
C SER A 158 5.61 -1.55 -4.99
N GLU A 159 4.83 -0.88 -4.13
CA GLU A 159 4.94 -0.98 -2.67
C GLU A 159 4.52 -2.36 -2.20
N PHE A 160 3.41 -2.89 -2.74
CA PHE A 160 2.96 -4.25 -2.46
C PHE A 160 4.02 -5.29 -2.84
N LYS A 161 4.61 -5.19 -4.04
CA LYS A 161 5.72 -6.06 -4.47
C LYS A 161 6.95 -5.94 -3.56
N PHE A 162 7.28 -4.73 -3.13
CA PHE A 162 8.37 -4.52 -2.18
C PHE A 162 8.11 -5.24 -0.85
N ILE A 163 6.92 -5.08 -0.28
CA ILE A 163 6.51 -5.69 1.00
C ILE A 163 6.49 -7.22 0.88
N GLU A 164 5.91 -7.76 -0.20
CA GLU A 164 5.86 -9.20 -0.44
C GLU A 164 7.26 -9.82 -0.48
N GLN A 165 8.16 -9.22 -1.27
CA GLN A 165 9.53 -9.69 -1.32
C GLN A 165 10.26 -9.50 0.00
N PHE A 166 9.97 -8.41 0.74
CA PHE A 166 10.58 -8.12 2.03
C PHE A 166 10.31 -9.29 2.99
N TYR A 167 9.05 -9.72 3.13
CA TYR A 167 8.67 -10.84 3.98
C TYR A 167 9.33 -12.17 3.58
N HIS A 168 9.62 -12.37 2.29
CA HIS A 168 10.29 -13.58 1.79
C HIS A 168 11.83 -13.50 1.79
N SER A 169 12.41 -12.43 2.33
CA SER A 169 13.85 -12.21 2.36
C SER A 169 14.46 -12.39 3.76
N PRO A 170 15.81 -12.50 3.87
CA PRO A 170 16.50 -12.43 5.16
C PRO A 170 16.22 -11.13 5.94
N TYR A 171 15.91 -10.03 5.23
CA TYR A 171 15.49 -8.76 5.83
C TYR A 171 14.17 -8.89 6.58
N GLY A 172 13.21 -9.55 5.94
CA GLY A 172 11.93 -9.89 6.55
C GLY A 172 12.15 -10.75 7.77
N THR A 173 12.97 -11.80 7.66
CA THR A 173 13.20 -12.83 8.70
C THR A 173 13.78 -12.26 10.02
N SER A 174 14.66 -11.25 9.96
CA SER A 174 15.21 -10.60 11.15
C SER A 174 14.19 -9.70 11.85
N LEU A 175 13.38 -8.96 11.09
CA LEU A 175 12.26 -8.19 11.62
C LEU A 175 11.08 -9.10 12.04
N TYR A 176 10.97 -10.29 11.43
CA TYR A 176 10.02 -11.38 11.68
C TYR A 176 10.13 -11.93 13.12
N ARG A 177 11.32 -11.91 13.73
CA ARG A 177 11.48 -12.37 15.12
C ARG A 177 10.99 -11.35 16.14
N GLU A 178 10.91 -10.09 15.78
CA GLU A 178 10.71 -9.00 16.72
C GLU A 178 9.34 -8.31 16.58
N LYS A 179 8.74 -8.32 15.38
CA LYS A 179 7.56 -7.48 15.06
C LYS A 179 6.49 -8.15 14.19
N LEU A 180 6.46 -9.48 14.08
CA LEU A 180 5.87 -10.18 12.93
C LEU A 180 4.42 -9.88 12.57
N TYR A 181 3.64 -9.30 13.44
CA TYR A 181 2.29 -9.01 13.05
C TYR A 181 1.95 -7.58 13.40
N CYS A 182 2.02 -6.70 12.41
CA CYS A 182 1.16 -5.51 12.42
C CYS A 182 -0.34 -5.89 12.51
N CYS A 183 -0.66 -7.21 12.53
CA CYS A 183 -1.95 -7.81 12.84
C CYS A 183 -2.01 -8.88 13.99
N ALA A 184 -0.99 -8.99 14.85
CA ALA A 184 -0.97 -9.92 15.99
C ALA A 184 0.07 -9.60 17.09
N CYS A 185 0.67 -8.40 17.09
CA CYS A 185 1.34 -7.90 18.29
C CYS A 185 0.25 -7.52 19.30
N LYS A 186 0.41 -7.88 20.58
CA LYS A 186 -0.43 -7.36 21.67
C LYS A 186 -0.09 -5.89 21.96
N THR A 187 -0.19 -5.04 20.94
CA THR A 187 0.10 -3.61 21.00
C THR A 187 -1.09 -2.86 20.44
N ASP A 188 -1.35 -1.67 20.97
CA ASP A 188 -2.45 -0.79 20.52
C ASP A 188 -2.34 -0.37 19.03
N ASP A 189 -1.20 -0.64 18.39
CA ASP A 189 -0.87 -0.29 16.99
C ASP A 189 -1.27 -1.37 15.95
N ASP A 190 -2.19 -2.26 16.34
CA ASP A 190 -2.70 -3.33 15.49
C ASP A 190 -4.24 -3.35 15.47
N PRO A 191 -4.87 -2.76 14.42
CA PRO A 191 -6.31 -2.69 14.30
C PRO A 191 -7.00 -4.05 14.07
N LEU A 192 -6.40 -4.95 13.29
CA LEU A 192 -7.03 -6.21 12.89
C LEU A 192 -6.90 -7.29 13.97
N GLY A 193 -5.75 -7.36 14.64
CA GLY A 193 -5.56 -8.18 15.83
C GLY A 193 -6.50 -7.78 16.96
N GLN A 194 -6.75 -6.47 17.15
CA GLN A 194 -7.77 -6.00 18.09
C GLN A 194 -9.18 -6.45 17.72
N VAL A 195 -9.53 -6.46 16.43
CA VAL A 195 -10.81 -7.01 15.95
C VAL A 195 -10.92 -8.50 16.29
N PHE A 196 -9.85 -9.27 16.11
CA PHE A 196 -9.83 -10.69 16.47
C PHE A 196 -9.99 -10.91 17.98
N LEU A 197 -9.20 -10.22 18.80
CA LEU A 197 -9.26 -10.34 20.26
C LEU A 197 -10.63 -9.95 20.81
N ALA A 198 -11.18 -8.81 20.38
CA ALA A 198 -12.51 -8.37 20.79
C ALA A 198 -13.62 -9.30 20.28
N GLY A 199 -13.49 -9.80 19.06
CA GLY A 199 -14.45 -10.76 18.49
C GLY A 199 -14.44 -12.12 19.21
N GLN A 200 -13.29 -12.56 19.73
CA GLN A 200 -13.18 -13.76 20.55
C GLN A 200 -13.84 -13.57 21.92
N GLU A 201 -13.62 -12.42 22.56
CA GLU A 201 -14.27 -12.04 23.82
C GLU A 201 -15.81 -12.02 23.67
N GLN A 202 -16.31 -11.45 22.57
CA GLN A 202 -17.73 -11.42 22.23
C GLN A 202 -18.27 -12.74 21.66
N ARG A 203 -17.42 -13.76 21.49
CA ARG A 203 -17.75 -15.08 20.92
C ARG A 203 -18.34 -15.04 19.50
N VAL A 204 -18.00 -14.01 18.72
CA VAL A 204 -18.39 -13.87 17.30
C VAL A 204 -17.30 -14.33 16.33
N ILE A 205 -16.08 -14.53 16.82
CA ILE A 205 -14.93 -15.06 16.07
C ILE A 205 -14.53 -16.42 16.65
N LYS A 206 -14.03 -17.31 15.78
CA LYS A 206 -13.56 -18.65 16.16
C LYS A 206 -12.43 -18.58 17.21
N ASP A 207 -12.42 -19.57 18.09
CA ASP A 207 -11.38 -19.74 19.10
C ASP A 207 -10.15 -20.42 18.48
N LEU A 208 -9.37 -19.64 17.75
CA LEU A 208 -8.13 -20.03 17.09
C LEU A 208 -7.02 -19.04 17.46
N PRO A 209 -5.74 -19.45 17.38
CA PRO A 209 -4.64 -18.49 17.53
C PRO A 209 -4.79 -17.32 16.55
N VAL A 210 -4.53 -16.09 16.99
CA VAL A 210 -4.66 -14.87 16.16
C VAL A 210 -3.86 -15.00 14.85
N ALA A 211 -2.69 -15.64 14.90
CA ALA A 211 -1.88 -15.94 13.71
C ALA A 211 -2.64 -16.76 12.65
N VAL A 212 -3.45 -17.73 13.08
CA VAL A 212 -4.27 -18.57 12.19
C VAL A 212 -5.45 -17.77 11.64
N LEU A 213 -6.12 -16.99 12.50
CA LEU A 213 -7.20 -16.10 12.07
C LEU A 213 -6.71 -15.09 11.02
N LEU A 214 -5.53 -14.52 11.23
CA LEU A 214 -4.90 -13.59 10.30
C LEU A 214 -4.59 -14.26 8.95
N ALA A 215 -4.01 -15.47 8.98
CA ALA A 215 -3.73 -16.22 7.77
C ALA A 215 -5.01 -16.52 6.96
N LEU A 216 -6.11 -16.87 7.64
CA LEU A 216 -7.41 -17.10 7.01
C LEU A 216 -8.04 -15.82 6.45
N ALA A 217 -7.86 -14.69 7.14
CA ALA A 217 -8.44 -13.40 6.73
C ALA A 217 -7.67 -12.74 5.58
N ILE A 218 -6.33 -12.71 5.66
CA ILE A 218 -5.47 -11.90 4.80
C ILE A 218 -4.81 -12.74 3.70
N GLY A 219 -4.60 -14.03 3.92
CA GLY A 219 -3.94 -14.92 2.94
C GLY A 219 -4.60 -14.88 1.55
N PRO A 220 -5.92 -15.13 1.43
CA PRO A 220 -6.62 -15.06 0.14
C PRO A 220 -6.55 -13.67 -0.49
N ILE A 221 -6.66 -12.61 0.31
CA ILE A 221 -6.58 -11.21 -0.14
C ILE A 221 -5.21 -10.92 -0.76
N VAL A 222 -4.12 -11.21 -0.05
CA VAL A 222 -2.74 -10.98 -0.52
C VAL A 222 -2.47 -11.78 -1.79
N PHE A 223 -2.94 -13.03 -1.85
CA PHE A 223 -2.80 -13.86 -3.04
C PHE A 223 -3.51 -13.26 -4.26
N LEU A 224 -4.75 -12.81 -4.09
CA LEU A 224 -5.53 -12.21 -5.18
C LEU A 224 -4.99 -10.85 -5.62
N ILE A 225 -4.51 -10.01 -4.70
CA ILE A 225 -3.82 -8.76 -5.06
C ILE A 225 -2.62 -9.06 -5.95
N LYS A 226 -1.80 -10.05 -5.58
CA LYS A 226 -0.63 -10.47 -6.36
C LYS A 226 -1.01 -10.94 -7.76
N ASP A 227 -2.01 -11.81 -7.87
CA ASP A 227 -2.49 -12.31 -9.16
C ASP A 227 -3.07 -11.19 -10.03
N HIS A 228 -3.77 -10.24 -9.40
CA HIS A 228 -4.29 -9.06 -10.08
C HIS A 228 -3.19 -8.16 -10.64
N ILE A 229 -2.20 -7.81 -9.81
CA ILE A 229 -1.06 -6.97 -10.22
C ILE A 229 -0.26 -7.64 -11.36
N ASN A 230 -0.19 -8.96 -11.38
CA ASN A 230 0.49 -9.71 -12.43
C ASN A 230 -0.37 -9.98 -13.67
N GLY A 231 -1.62 -9.49 -13.70
CA GLY A 231 -2.55 -9.68 -14.82
C GLY A 231 -3.06 -11.11 -14.98
N LEU A 232 -2.92 -11.95 -13.96
CA LEU A 232 -3.42 -13.33 -13.97
C LEU A 232 -4.94 -13.37 -13.72
N VAL A 233 -5.46 -12.39 -12.97
CA VAL A 233 -6.89 -12.27 -12.67
C VAL A 233 -7.30 -10.79 -12.74
N GLN A 234 -8.47 -10.49 -13.31
CA GLN A 234 -9.07 -9.16 -13.20
C GLN A 234 -10.11 -9.16 -12.08
N LEU A 235 -9.99 -8.24 -11.13
CA LEU A 235 -10.82 -8.18 -9.94
C LEU A 235 -11.64 -6.89 -9.97
N GLY A 236 -12.95 -7.03 -10.17
CA GLY A 236 -13.92 -5.95 -10.01
C GLY A 236 -14.39 -5.81 -8.55
N GLU A 237 -15.00 -4.69 -8.21
CA GLU A 237 -15.47 -4.38 -6.84
C GLU A 237 -16.41 -5.46 -6.27
N GLY A 238 -17.24 -6.10 -7.09
CA GLY A 238 -18.11 -7.20 -6.66
C GLY A 238 -17.30 -8.40 -6.15
N THR A 239 -16.33 -8.88 -6.96
CA THR A 239 -15.46 -10.00 -6.59
C THR A 239 -14.60 -9.69 -5.37
N ILE A 240 -14.13 -8.44 -5.23
CA ILE A 240 -13.38 -7.99 -4.05
C ILE A 240 -14.26 -8.09 -2.79
N THR A 241 -15.48 -7.57 -2.88
CA THR A 241 -16.45 -7.60 -1.77
C THR A 241 -16.79 -9.03 -1.36
N ASP A 242 -17.08 -9.91 -2.33
CA ASP A 242 -17.40 -11.32 -2.10
C ASP A 242 -16.21 -12.08 -1.48
N THR A 243 -14.99 -11.77 -1.92
CA THR A 243 -13.76 -12.33 -1.35
C THR A 243 -13.62 -11.96 0.12
N ILE A 244 -13.81 -10.68 0.46
CA ILE A 244 -13.70 -10.21 1.85
C ILE A 244 -14.80 -10.80 2.73
N ALA A 245 -16.02 -10.94 2.20
CA ALA A 245 -17.11 -11.63 2.89
C ALA A 245 -16.78 -13.12 3.13
N ALA A 246 -16.19 -13.81 2.16
CA ALA A 246 -15.73 -15.19 2.34
C ALA A 246 -14.60 -15.29 3.38
N CYS A 247 -13.69 -14.32 3.43
CA CYS A 247 -12.66 -14.22 4.46
C CYS A 247 -13.28 -14.02 5.86
N TRP A 248 -14.33 -13.22 5.98
CA TRP A 248 -15.10 -13.10 7.23
C TRP A 248 -15.74 -14.44 7.62
N ASP A 249 -16.35 -15.15 6.67
CA ASP A 249 -16.96 -16.47 6.92
C ASP A 249 -15.92 -17.51 7.40
N ALA A 250 -14.69 -17.41 6.92
CA ALA A 250 -13.58 -18.26 7.36
C ALA A 250 -13.22 -18.04 8.83
N VAL A 251 -13.44 -16.84 9.40
CA VAL A 251 -13.05 -16.50 10.79
C VAL A 251 -14.22 -16.37 11.76
N LYS A 252 -15.45 -16.09 11.28
CA LYS A 252 -16.65 -15.94 12.13
C LYS A 252 -17.00 -17.26 12.82
N ARG A 253 -17.56 -17.17 14.03
CA ARG A 253 -18.06 -18.33 14.77
C ARG A 253 -19.40 -18.83 14.23
#